data_AF-W7DY48-F1
#
_entry.id   AF-W7DY48-F1
#
_cell.length_a   1.000
_cell.length_b   1.000
_cell.length_c   1.000
_cell.angle_alpha   90.00
_cell.angle_beta   90.00
_cell.angle_gamma   90.00
#
_symmetry.space_group_name_H-M   'P 1'
#
loop_
_entity.id
_entity.type
_entity.pdbx_description
1 polymer ?
#
loop_
_entity_poly.entity_id
_entity_poly.type
_entity_poly.pdbx_seq_one_letter_code
_entity_poly.pdbx_strand_id
1 'polypeptide(L)'
;MDMVIEQARREKLKVHLLLSGMTNSGKTVSALLIAKGILEGMYPDEPDEAHWGMIGLIDTEHRRASLNAQKKVSGTTIGEFKVVNLDAPYTVERYEQALQLLVRNFCQVVIVDSITHNWEGLGGILHKVDEIGGKFNAWGKVKPDLKRFQDIIVNSQVHVISTVRVKQDYVVVPNEKGQMAPVKVGLKNITKDDLDYEFSIAFRLDETHTAFPVKDNSDIFKEPAILTAEHGKMLYKWSEEGIDVAAEQEEIRQQEEDKRQNLLAEMIAKMPNVEVAQKVNSAQVAMRMDISEFPLVAIEKLYDQIKEIDTNAISNSGLQ
;
A
#
# COMPACT_ATOMS: atom_id res chain seq x y z
N MET A 1 -4.01 19.74 13.77
CA MET A 1 -2.61 19.33 13.56
C MET A 1 -1.81 20.60 13.42
N ASP A 2 -0.84 20.79 14.30
CA ASP A 2 0.11 21.87 14.18
C ASP A 2 1.02 21.59 12.97
N MET A 3 1.31 22.61 12.18
CA MET A 3 2.21 22.49 11.02
C MET A 3 3.65 22.43 11.52
N VAL A 4 4.39 21.40 11.13
CA VAL A 4 5.79 21.19 11.50
C VAL A 4 6.66 21.30 10.25
N ILE A 5 7.84 21.91 10.39
CA ILE A 5 8.86 21.91 9.32
C ILE A 5 9.64 20.62 9.43
N GLU A 6 9.64 19.83 8.36
CA GLU A 6 10.39 18.58 8.26
C GLU A 6 11.49 18.69 7.23
N GLN A 7 12.61 18.01 7.48
CA GLN A 7 13.69 17.91 6.50
C GLN A 7 13.31 16.83 5.48
N ALA A 8 13.20 17.20 4.21
CA ALA A 8 12.90 16.24 3.15
C ALA A 8 13.96 15.14 3.09
N ARG A 9 13.52 13.90 3.30
CA ARG A 9 14.33 12.68 3.19
C ARG A 9 13.56 11.70 2.32
N ARG A 10 14.30 10.87 1.59
CA ARG A 10 13.67 9.79 0.83
C ARG A 10 13.29 8.68 1.80
N GLU A 11 12.05 8.24 1.72
CA GLU A 11 11.51 7.15 2.50
C GLU A 11 11.36 5.91 1.62
N LYS A 12 11.49 4.73 2.24
CA LYS A 12 11.08 3.49 1.60
C LYS A 12 9.59 3.54 1.26
N LEU A 13 9.20 2.88 0.17
CA LEU A 13 7.82 2.87 -0.29
C LEU A 13 7.39 1.48 -0.77
N LYS A 14 6.08 1.27 -0.90
CA LYS A 14 5.55 0.11 -1.62
C LYS A 14 5.24 0.49 -3.07
N VAL A 15 5.72 -0.33 -3.99
CA VAL A 15 5.48 -0.14 -5.43
C VAL A 15 3.99 -0.37 -5.70
N HIS A 16 3.34 0.66 -6.25
CA HIS A 16 1.98 0.61 -6.73
C HIS A 16 2.02 0.92 -8.23
N LEU A 17 1.89 -0.15 -9.03
CA LEU A 17 2.13 -0.13 -10.48
C LEU A 17 0.83 -0.33 -11.26
N LEU A 18 0.65 0.41 -12.35
CA LEU A 18 -0.49 0.25 -13.27
C LEU A 18 -0.06 -0.30 -14.62
N LEU A 19 -0.75 -1.34 -15.09
CA LEU A 19 -0.63 -1.88 -16.44
C LEU A 19 -1.92 -1.66 -17.21
N SER A 20 -1.90 -0.72 -18.15
CA SER A 20 -3.01 -0.48 -19.08
C SER A 20 -2.78 -1.19 -20.41
N GLY A 21 -3.85 -1.54 -21.12
CA GLY A 21 -3.73 -2.10 -22.46
C GLY A 21 -4.95 -2.89 -22.92
N MET A 22 -4.95 -3.24 -24.20
CA MET A 22 -6.05 -3.97 -24.82
C MET A 22 -6.15 -5.42 -24.32
N THR A 23 -7.24 -6.10 -24.67
CA THR A 23 -7.28 -7.56 -24.47
C THR A 23 -6.10 -8.20 -25.20
N ASN A 24 -5.52 -9.25 -24.60
CA ASN A 24 -4.35 -9.95 -25.12
C ASN A 24 -3.05 -9.13 -25.22
N SER A 25 -2.96 -7.93 -24.64
CA SER A 25 -1.71 -7.14 -24.64
C SER A 25 -0.65 -7.64 -23.66
N GLY A 26 -0.91 -8.70 -22.88
CA GLY A 26 0.07 -9.31 -21.97
C GLY A 26 0.04 -8.81 -20.52
N LYS A 27 -0.92 -7.95 -20.13
CA LYS A 27 -1.00 -7.34 -18.77
C LYS A 27 -0.81 -8.33 -17.62
N THR A 28 -1.60 -9.39 -17.56
CA THR A 28 -1.55 -10.37 -16.46
C THR A 28 -0.18 -11.05 -16.36
N VAL A 29 0.40 -11.42 -17.50
CA VAL A 29 1.73 -12.05 -17.56
C VAL A 29 2.80 -11.06 -17.12
N SER A 30 2.78 -9.83 -17.62
CA SER A 30 3.73 -8.79 -17.21
C SER A 30 3.62 -8.48 -15.73
N ALA A 31 2.41 -8.43 -15.16
CA ALA A 31 2.20 -8.26 -13.72
C ALA A 31 2.83 -9.41 -12.91
N LEU A 32 2.61 -10.65 -13.33
CA LEU A 32 3.20 -11.84 -12.68
C LEU A 32 4.73 -11.84 -12.73
N LEU A 33 5.32 -11.48 -13.87
CA LEU A 33 6.78 -11.40 -14.01
C LEU A 33 7.38 -10.29 -13.13
N ILE A 34 6.77 -9.10 -13.10
CA ILE A 34 7.20 -8.02 -12.22
C ILE A 34 7.07 -8.43 -10.74
N ALA A 35 5.94 -9.03 -10.36
CA ALA A 35 5.73 -9.53 -9.00
C ALA A 35 6.79 -10.55 -8.58
N LYS A 36 7.12 -11.48 -9.49
CA LYS A 36 8.21 -12.44 -9.27
C LYS A 36 9.54 -11.74 -9.02
N GLY A 37 9.87 -10.75 -9.84
CA GLY A 37 11.09 -9.95 -9.70
C GLY A 37 11.19 -9.20 -8.38
N ILE A 38 10.09 -8.58 -7.94
CA ILE A 38 10.03 -7.91 -6.63
C ILE A 38 10.35 -8.89 -5.51
N LEU A 39 9.77 -10.10 -5.56
CA LEU A 39 9.96 -11.12 -4.53
C LEU A 39 11.35 -11.75 -4.55
N GLU A 40 11.95 -11.95 -5.72
CA GLU A 40 13.36 -12.33 -5.84
C GLU A 40 14.28 -11.27 -5.23
N GLY A 41 13.90 -9.98 -5.32
CA GLY A 41 14.61 -8.89 -4.66
C GLY A 41 14.42 -8.89 -3.13
N MET A 42 13.18 -9.08 -2.65
CA MET A 42 12.86 -9.13 -1.22
C MET A 42 13.50 -10.32 -0.50
N TYR A 43 13.47 -11.49 -1.15
CA TYR A 43 13.81 -12.77 -0.55
C TYR A 43 14.79 -13.52 -1.45
N PRO A 44 16.03 -13.04 -1.63
CA PRO A 44 16.98 -13.60 -2.59
C PRO A 44 17.38 -15.05 -2.31
N ASP A 45 17.27 -15.48 -1.05
CA ASP A 45 17.65 -16.82 -0.59
C ASP A 45 16.50 -17.84 -0.63
N GLU A 46 15.26 -17.39 -0.87
CA GLU A 46 14.10 -18.26 -0.95
C GLU A 46 14.01 -18.98 -2.31
N PRO A 47 13.51 -20.22 -2.35
CA PRO A 47 13.36 -20.96 -3.60
C PRO A 47 12.27 -20.37 -4.49
N ASP A 48 12.34 -20.66 -5.79
CA ASP A 48 11.43 -20.12 -6.81
C ASP A 48 9.94 -20.31 -6.46
N GLU A 49 9.58 -21.51 -5.97
CA GLU A 49 8.22 -21.86 -5.54
C GLU A 49 7.71 -20.96 -4.40
N ALA A 50 8.57 -20.59 -3.45
CA ALA A 50 8.20 -19.70 -2.36
C ALA A 50 7.88 -18.29 -2.86
N HIS A 51 8.63 -17.78 -3.84
CA HIS A 51 8.31 -16.50 -4.48
C HIS A 51 6.93 -16.54 -5.13
N TRP A 52 6.61 -17.58 -5.91
CA TRP A 52 5.28 -17.69 -6.52
C TRP A 52 4.17 -17.81 -5.47
N GLY A 53 4.41 -18.56 -4.39
CA GLY A 53 3.50 -18.72 -3.26
C GLY A 53 3.22 -17.43 -2.47
N MET A 54 4.07 -16.40 -2.60
CA MET A 54 3.90 -15.07 -2.01
C MET A 54 3.22 -14.06 -2.96
N ILE A 55 2.85 -14.48 -4.18
CA ILE A 55 2.04 -13.66 -5.09
C ILE A 55 0.56 -13.95 -4.84
N GLY A 56 -0.21 -12.90 -4.60
CA GLY A 56 -1.67 -12.93 -4.57
C GLY A 56 -2.25 -12.28 -5.81
N LEU A 57 -3.34 -12.80 -6.36
CA LEU A 57 -4.03 -12.20 -7.49
C LEU A 57 -5.54 -12.16 -7.26
N ILE A 58 -6.14 -10.98 -7.36
CA ILE A 58 -7.59 -10.78 -7.37
C ILE A 58 -8.04 -10.83 -8.82
N ASP A 59 -8.71 -11.91 -9.21
CA ASP A 59 -9.15 -12.17 -10.59
C ASP A 59 -10.64 -11.78 -10.73
N THR A 60 -10.90 -10.67 -11.42
CA THR A 60 -12.24 -10.25 -11.84
C THR A 60 -12.54 -10.59 -13.29
N GLU A 61 -11.64 -11.34 -13.92
CA GLU A 61 -11.56 -11.65 -15.33
C GLU A 61 -12.01 -13.09 -15.63
N HIS A 62 -12.90 -13.64 -14.81
CA HIS A 62 -13.49 -14.99 -14.93
C HIS A 62 -12.47 -16.13 -14.87
N ARG A 63 -11.59 -16.12 -13.87
CA ARG A 63 -10.60 -17.18 -13.60
C ARG A 63 -9.54 -17.33 -14.69
N ARG A 64 -9.36 -16.30 -15.52
CA ARG A 64 -8.39 -16.32 -16.63
C ARG A 64 -6.95 -16.22 -16.15
N ALA A 65 -6.71 -15.67 -14.96
CA ALA A 65 -5.37 -15.57 -14.43
C ALA A 65 -4.73 -16.94 -14.25
N SER A 66 -5.50 -17.94 -13.78
CA SER A 66 -5.03 -19.31 -13.56
C SER A 66 -4.53 -20.00 -14.83
N LEU A 67 -4.93 -19.56 -16.02
CA LEU A 67 -4.41 -20.07 -17.30
C LEU A 67 -2.93 -19.75 -17.53
N ASN A 68 -2.36 -18.82 -16.77
CA ASN A 68 -0.95 -18.45 -16.87
C ASN A 68 -0.04 -19.36 -16.04
N ALA A 69 -0.58 -20.16 -15.11
CA ALA A 69 0.22 -21.13 -14.38
C ALA A 69 0.92 -22.09 -15.37
N GLN A 70 2.19 -22.39 -15.13
CA GLN A 70 3.07 -23.23 -15.96
C GLN A 70 3.41 -22.65 -17.35
N LYS A 71 2.92 -21.46 -17.71
CA LYS A 71 3.30 -20.82 -18.96
C LYS A 71 4.76 -20.37 -18.91
N LYS A 72 5.51 -20.63 -19.99
CA LYS A 72 6.89 -20.14 -20.14
C LYS A 72 6.91 -18.84 -20.94
N VAL A 73 7.43 -17.78 -20.35
CA VAL A 73 7.52 -16.44 -20.95
C VAL A 73 8.87 -15.82 -20.61
N SER A 74 9.57 -15.29 -21.61
CA SER A 74 10.86 -14.59 -21.42
C SER A 74 11.90 -15.37 -20.60
N GLY A 75 11.93 -16.70 -20.75
CA GLY A 75 12.85 -17.57 -20.01
C GLY A 75 12.36 -18.01 -18.62
N THR A 76 11.29 -17.40 -18.10
CA THR A 76 10.68 -17.73 -16.80
C THR A 76 9.49 -18.65 -16.99
N THR A 77 9.39 -19.72 -16.19
CA THR A 77 8.16 -20.50 -16.06
C THR A 77 7.34 -19.93 -14.93
N ILE A 78 6.08 -19.57 -15.20
CA ILE A 78 5.17 -19.06 -14.17
C ILE A 78 4.78 -20.20 -13.24
N GLY A 79 5.06 -20.06 -11.95
CA GLY A 79 4.71 -21.03 -10.91
C GLY A 79 3.26 -20.90 -10.44
N GLU A 80 2.95 -21.58 -9.33
CA GLU A 80 1.63 -21.54 -8.70
C GLU A 80 1.53 -20.33 -7.76
N PHE A 81 0.49 -19.52 -7.92
CA PHE A 81 0.23 -18.33 -7.12
C PHE A 81 -1.18 -18.36 -6.52
N LYS A 82 -1.39 -17.58 -5.46
CA LYS A 82 -2.68 -17.53 -4.76
C LYS A 82 -3.66 -16.67 -5.54
N VAL A 83 -4.90 -17.14 -5.70
CA VAL A 83 -5.93 -16.43 -6.46
C VAL A 83 -7.21 -16.27 -5.64
N VAL A 84 -7.75 -15.05 -5.60
CA VAL A 84 -9.11 -14.76 -5.16
C VAL A 84 -9.93 -14.44 -6.41
N ASN A 85 -10.80 -15.37 -6.80
CA ASN A 85 -11.74 -15.13 -7.90
C ASN A 85 -12.90 -14.29 -7.40
N LEU A 86 -13.05 -13.10 -7.96
CA LEU A 86 -14.04 -12.12 -7.54
C LEU A 86 -15.06 -11.88 -8.65
N ASP A 87 -16.24 -12.48 -8.50
CA ASP A 87 -17.40 -12.19 -9.35
C ASP A 87 -18.20 -11.00 -8.80
N ALA A 88 -19.09 -10.46 -9.66
CA ALA A 88 -20.02 -9.41 -9.30
C ALA A 88 -20.80 -9.74 -8.00
N PRO A 89 -21.10 -8.74 -7.15
CA PRO A 89 -20.88 -7.32 -7.37
C PRO A 89 -19.42 -6.87 -7.13
N TYR A 90 -18.95 -5.89 -7.91
CA TYR A 90 -17.57 -5.40 -7.91
C TYR A 90 -17.35 -4.19 -6.99
N THR A 91 -17.94 -4.25 -5.78
CA THR A 91 -17.91 -3.18 -4.78
C THR A 91 -16.51 -2.99 -4.18
N VAL A 92 -16.17 -1.76 -3.78
CA VAL A 92 -14.88 -1.44 -3.13
C VAL A 92 -14.61 -2.31 -1.90
N GLU A 93 -15.64 -2.58 -1.10
CA GLU A 93 -15.58 -3.45 0.09
C GLU A 93 -15.05 -4.85 -0.24
N ARG A 94 -15.45 -5.40 -1.39
CA ARG A 94 -15.08 -6.75 -1.81
C ARG A 94 -13.65 -6.82 -2.32
N TYR A 95 -13.18 -5.78 -3.01
CA TYR A 95 -11.77 -5.64 -3.36
C TYR A 95 -10.91 -5.52 -2.11
N GLU A 96 -11.33 -4.71 -1.13
CA GLU A 96 -10.61 -4.58 0.14
C GLU A 96 -10.56 -5.91 0.92
N GLN A 97 -11.68 -6.63 1.01
CA GLN A 97 -11.73 -7.94 1.66
C GLN A 97 -10.80 -8.95 0.96
N ALA A 98 -10.78 -8.97 -0.38
CA ALA A 98 -9.91 -9.84 -1.15
C ALA A 98 -8.42 -9.49 -0.94
N LEU A 99 -8.08 -8.19 -0.94
CA LEU A 99 -6.73 -7.73 -0.64
C LEU A 99 -6.30 -8.15 0.78
N GLN A 100 -7.13 -7.87 1.79
CA GLN A 100 -6.85 -8.23 3.17
C GLN A 100 -6.71 -9.75 3.35
N LEU A 101 -7.52 -10.55 2.65
CA LEU A 101 -7.40 -12.01 2.66
C LEU A 101 -6.04 -12.46 2.14
N LEU A 102 -5.58 -11.90 1.02
CA LEU A 102 -4.26 -12.23 0.45
C LEU A 102 -3.12 -11.79 1.38
N VAL A 103 -3.18 -10.58 1.93
CA VAL A 103 -2.18 -10.07 2.88
C VAL A 103 -2.11 -10.97 4.13
N ARG A 104 -3.24 -11.38 4.70
CA ARG A 104 -3.29 -12.33 5.84
C ARG A 104 -2.76 -13.73 5.50
N ASN A 105 -2.70 -14.08 4.22
CA ASN A 105 -2.12 -15.32 3.73
C ASN A 105 -0.69 -15.10 3.21
N PHE A 106 0.04 -14.13 3.75
CA PHE A 106 1.45 -13.85 3.46
C PHE A 106 1.75 -13.52 1.99
N CYS A 107 0.79 -12.95 1.26
CA CYS A 107 1.08 -12.37 -0.04
C CYS A 107 1.81 -11.04 0.16
N GLN A 108 2.97 -10.88 -0.48
CA GLN A 108 3.82 -9.68 -0.38
C GLN A 108 3.73 -8.80 -1.64
N VAL A 109 3.24 -9.37 -2.74
CA VAL A 109 2.80 -8.65 -3.94
C VAL A 109 1.39 -9.09 -4.27
N VAL A 110 0.46 -8.14 -4.42
CA VAL A 110 -0.92 -8.40 -4.82
C VAL A 110 -1.22 -7.77 -6.18
N ILE A 111 -1.66 -8.61 -7.10
CA ILE A 111 -2.10 -8.22 -8.43
C ILE A 111 -3.62 -8.04 -8.43
N VAL A 112 -4.13 -6.93 -8.95
CA VAL A 112 -5.57 -6.68 -9.14
C VAL A 112 -5.86 -6.72 -10.65
N ASP A 113 -6.39 -7.85 -11.13
CA ASP A 113 -6.67 -8.08 -12.54
C ASP A 113 -8.18 -8.30 -12.74
N SER A 114 -8.98 -7.27 -13.04
CA SER A 114 -8.62 -5.86 -13.24
C SER A 114 -9.40 -4.91 -12.33
N ILE A 115 -8.94 -3.66 -12.26
CA ILE A 115 -9.66 -2.56 -11.59
C ILE A 115 -10.84 -2.04 -12.43
N THR A 116 -10.90 -2.42 -13.71
CA THR A 116 -11.96 -2.00 -14.64
C THR A 116 -13.36 -2.32 -14.12
N HIS A 117 -13.53 -3.52 -13.56
CA HIS A 117 -14.83 -3.96 -13.07
C HIS A 117 -15.29 -3.20 -11.83
N ASN A 118 -14.37 -2.67 -11.01
CA ASN A 118 -14.75 -1.76 -9.93
C ASN A 118 -15.36 -0.47 -10.47
N TRP A 119 -14.86 0.03 -11.60
CA TRP A 119 -15.38 1.26 -12.20
C TRP A 119 -16.74 1.05 -12.88
N GLU A 120 -16.82 0.17 -13.87
CA GLU A 120 -18.01 0.03 -14.74
C GLU A 120 -18.79 -1.27 -14.58
N GLY A 121 -18.30 -2.22 -13.77
CA GLY A 121 -18.95 -3.51 -13.55
C GLY A 121 -20.20 -3.40 -12.67
N LEU A 122 -21.00 -4.47 -12.64
CA LEU A 122 -22.18 -4.58 -11.77
C LEU A 122 -21.79 -4.38 -10.30
N GLY A 123 -22.44 -3.44 -9.61
CA GLY A 123 -22.11 -3.06 -8.23
C GLY A 123 -20.84 -2.20 -8.09
N GLY A 124 -20.19 -1.83 -9.19
CA GLY A 124 -19.09 -0.88 -9.24
C GLY A 124 -19.55 0.57 -9.09
N ILE A 125 -18.60 1.50 -9.21
CA ILE A 125 -18.79 2.95 -9.00
C ILE A 125 -19.88 3.51 -9.93
N LEU A 126 -19.81 3.25 -11.22
CA LEU A 126 -20.79 3.79 -12.18
C LEU A 126 -22.19 3.23 -11.92
N HIS A 127 -22.30 1.93 -11.63
CA HIS A 127 -23.58 1.32 -11.26
C HIS A 127 -24.18 1.97 -10.00
N LYS A 128 -23.35 2.26 -8.99
CA LYS A 128 -23.79 2.96 -7.77
C LYS A 128 -24.21 4.40 -8.04
N VAL A 129 -23.52 5.11 -8.93
CA VAL A 129 -23.93 6.46 -9.38
C VAL A 129 -25.31 6.42 -10.05
N ASP A 130 -25.54 5.42 -10.90
CA ASP A 130 -26.80 5.23 -11.61
C ASP A 130 -27.95 4.89 -10.65
N GLU A 131 -27.74 4.00 -9.68
CA GLU A 131 -28.72 3.65 -8.63
C GLU A 131 -29.15 4.86 -7.78
N ILE A 132 -28.22 5.81 -7.53
CA ILE A 132 -28.49 7.04 -6.77
C ILE A 132 -29.24 8.08 -7.63
N GLY A 133 -29.44 7.81 -8.92
CA GLY A 133 -30.24 8.61 -9.84
C GLY A 133 -29.43 9.34 -10.92
N GLY A 134 -28.15 9.00 -11.12
CA GLY A 134 -27.32 9.42 -12.27
C GLY A 134 -27.03 10.93 -12.39
N LYS A 135 -27.49 11.75 -11.44
CA LYS A 135 -27.31 13.21 -11.45
C LYS A 135 -25.96 13.59 -10.86
N PHE A 136 -25.48 14.81 -11.16
CA PHE A 136 -24.24 15.37 -10.62
C PHE A 136 -24.10 15.22 -9.08
N ASN A 137 -25.22 15.33 -8.35
CA ASN A 137 -25.26 15.18 -6.89
C ASN A 137 -24.95 13.76 -6.39
N ALA A 138 -25.06 12.72 -7.24
CA ALA A 138 -24.74 11.34 -6.89
C ALA A 138 -23.23 11.14 -6.65
N TRP A 139 -22.39 11.86 -7.40
CA TRP A 139 -20.93 11.79 -7.24
C TRP A 139 -20.46 12.19 -5.84
N GLY A 140 -21.17 13.12 -5.17
CA GLY A 140 -20.88 13.48 -3.78
C GLY A 140 -20.95 12.29 -2.82
N LYS A 141 -21.82 11.32 -3.09
CA LYS A 141 -22.02 10.12 -2.27
C LYS A 141 -21.07 8.97 -2.60
N VAL A 142 -20.50 8.96 -3.81
CA VAL A 142 -19.60 7.89 -4.29
C VAL A 142 -18.12 8.29 -4.19
N LYS A 143 -17.81 9.58 -4.06
CA LYS A 143 -16.45 10.09 -3.80
C LYS A 143 -15.72 9.37 -2.64
N PRO A 144 -16.37 9.07 -1.49
CA PRO A 144 -15.72 8.31 -0.42
C PRO A 144 -15.26 6.91 -0.87
N ASP A 145 -16.06 6.21 -1.69
CA ASP A 145 -15.71 4.90 -2.21
C ASP A 145 -14.52 4.98 -3.17
N LEU A 146 -14.48 6.00 -4.03
CA LEU A 146 -13.35 6.24 -4.93
C LEU A 146 -12.06 6.47 -4.15
N LYS A 147 -12.11 7.32 -3.12
CA LYS A 147 -10.96 7.57 -2.26
C LYS A 147 -10.52 6.28 -1.55
N ARG A 148 -11.47 5.53 -0.99
CA ARG A 148 -11.17 4.26 -0.33
C ARG A 148 -10.57 3.24 -1.30
N PHE A 149 -11.05 3.16 -2.54
CA PHE A 149 -10.48 2.29 -3.56
C PHE A 149 -9.06 2.70 -3.97
N GLN A 150 -8.78 4.01 -4.04
CA GLN A 150 -7.42 4.51 -4.23
C GLN A 150 -6.54 4.15 -3.03
N ASP A 151 -7.01 4.40 -1.81
CA ASP A 151 -6.28 4.16 -0.57
C ASP A 151 -5.86 2.68 -0.43
N ILE A 152 -6.72 1.71 -0.77
CA ILE A 152 -6.35 0.29 -0.72
C ILE A 152 -5.22 -0.09 -1.70
N ILE A 153 -5.01 0.69 -2.76
CA ILE A 153 -3.94 0.46 -3.73
C ILE A 153 -2.66 1.20 -3.30
N VAL A 154 -2.77 2.50 -3.00
CA VAL A 154 -1.60 3.38 -2.81
C VAL A 154 -1.04 3.35 -1.38
N ASN A 155 -1.88 3.07 -0.37
CA ASN A 155 -1.50 3.00 1.04
C ASN A 155 -1.45 1.55 1.55
N SER A 156 -1.25 0.60 0.64
CA SER A 156 -1.13 -0.82 0.96
C SER A 156 0.20 -1.14 1.68
N GLN A 157 0.16 -2.08 2.63
CA GLN A 157 1.37 -2.60 3.30
C GLN A 157 2.20 -3.53 2.41
N VAL A 158 1.64 -3.93 1.26
CA VAL A 158 2.26 -4.82 0.28
C VAL A 158 2.36 -4.12 -1.08
N HIS A 159 3.25 -4.60 -1.96
CA HIS A 159 3.32 -4.08 -3.33
C HIS A 159 2.02 -4.42 -4.07
N VAL A 160 1.48 -3.46 -4.83
CA VAL A 160 0.23 -3.65 -5.59
C VAL A 160 0.47 -3.42 -7.08
N ILE A 161 0.04 -4.37 -7.90
CA ILE A 161 0.08 -4.24 -9.36
C ILE A 161 -1.34 -4.31 -9.88
N SER A 162 -1.85 -3.20 -10.41
CA SER A 162 -3.19 -3.12 -10.98
C SER A 162 -3.15 -3.26 -12.49
N THR A 163 -4.13 -3.96 -13.07
CA THR A 163 -4.35 -3.94 -14.52
C THR A 163 -5.62 -3.15 -14.82
N VAL A 164 -5.61 -2.43 -15.96
CA VAL A 164 -6.79 -1.71 -16.46
C VAL A 164 -7.00 -1.99 -17.94
N ARG A 165 -8.25 -2.18 -18.34
CA ARG A 165 -8.63 -2.31 -19.74
C ARG A 165 -8.73 -0.91 -20.36
N VAL A 166 -8.43 -0.80 -21.64
CA VAL A 166 -8.64 0.43 -22.42
C VAL A 166 -9.86 0.30 -23.32
N LYS A 167 -10.58 1.42 -23.53
CA LYS A 167 -11.61 1.52 -24.56
C LYS A 167 -10.97 1.23 -25.91
N GLN A 168 -11.62 0.35 -26.65
CA GLN A 168 -11.15 -0.13 -27.94
C GLN A 168 -11.91 0.63 -29.01
N ASP A 169 -11.19 1.19 -29.96
CA ASP A 169 -11.74 1.74 -31.18
C ASP A 169 -11.02 1.14 -32.39
N TYR A 170 -11.59 1.30 -33.58
CA TYR A 170 -11.02 0.84 -34.83
C TYR A 170 -10.74 2.04 -35.73
N VAL A 171 -9.48 2.25 -36.05
CA VAL A 171 -9.08 3.23 -37.07
C VAL A 171 -8.65 2.49 -38.33
N VAL A 172 -8.90 3.08 -39.49
CA VAL A 172 -8.50 2.48 -40.77
C VAL A 172 -7.15 3.06 -41.16
N VAL A 173 -6.12 2.22 -41.26
CA VAL A 173 -4.77 2.61 -41.68
C VAL A 173 -4.29 1.76 -42.85
N PRO A 174 -3.38 2.27 -43.71
CA PRO A 174 -2.78 1.48 -44.77
C PRO A 174 -1.89 0.38 -44.18
N ASN A 175 -2.07 -0.87 -44.61
CA ASN A 175 -1.17 -1.97 -44.28
C ASN A 175 0.15 -1.87 -45.07
N GLU A 176 1.08 -2.79 -44.85
CA GLU A 176 2.38 -2.87 -45.54
C GLU A 176 2.26 -2.96 -47.08
N LYS A 177 1.08 -3.30 -47.59
CA LYS A 177 0.76 -3.39 -49.03
C LYS A 177 -0.04 -2.18 -49.55
N GLY A 178 -0.17 -1.13 -48.75
CA GLY A 178 -0.91 0.10 -49.08
C GLY A 178 -2.43 -0.03 -49.08
N GLN A 179 -2.98 -1.16 -48.61
CA GLN A 179 -4.42 -1.38 -48.55
C GLN A 179 -4.97 -0.92 -47.19
N MET A 180 -6.11 -0.24 -47.21
CA MET A 180 -6.79 0.20 -45.99
C MET A 180 -7.29 -1.00 -45.18
N ALA A 181 -6.83 -1.14 -43.95
CA ALA A 181 -7.23 -2.19 -43.03
C ALA A 181 -7.62 -1.60 -41.66
N PRO A 182 -8.66 -2.13 -41.00
CA PRO A 182 -9.02 -1.71 -39.64
C PRO A 182 -7.97 -2.19 -38.65
N VAL A 183 -7.39 -1.26 -37.90
CA VAL A 183 -6.45 -1.50 -36.80
C VAL A 183 -7.07 -1.05 -35.50
N LYS A 184 -6.91 -1.88 -34.48
CA LYS A 184 -7.45 -1.65 -33.16
C LYS A 184 -6.58 -0.64 -32.43
N VAL A 185 -7.18 0.42 -31.88
CA VAL A 185 -6.48 1.42 -31.06
C VAL A 185 -7.09 1.52 -29.67
N GLY A 186 -6.23 1.57 -28.66
CA GLY A 186 -6.63 1.84 -27.27
C GLY A 186 -6.71 3.35 -27.05
N LEU A 187 -7.90 3.88 -26.76
CA LEU A 187 -8.10 5.33 -26.65
C LEU A 187 -7.87 5.85 -25.22
N LYS A 188 -8.50 5.20 -24.24
CA LYS A 188 -8.54 5.69 -22.85
C LYS A 188 -8.72 4.54 -21.87
N ASN A 189 -8.12 4.63 -20.69
CA ASN A 189 -8.38 3.69 -19.60
C ASN A 189 -9.87 3.69 -19.25
N ILE A 190 -10.43 2.50 -19.04
CA ILE A 190 -11.79 2.31 -18.56
C ILE A 190 -11.77 2.41 -17.04
N THR A 191 -11.63 3.64 -16.57
CA THR A 191 -11.60 4.00 -15.15
C THR A 191 -11.89 5.50 -15.02
N LYS A 192 -11.84 6.02 -13.79
CA LYS A 192 -11.85 7.46 -13.56
C LYS A 192 -10.66 8.10 -14.28
N ASP A 193 -10.91 9.24 -14.92
CA ASP A 193 -9.87 10.06 -15.52
C ASP A 193 -8.75 10.35 -14.50
N ASP A 194 -7.52 10.42 -15.01
CA ASP A 194 -6.31 10.77 -14.24
C ASP A 194 -5.92 9.77 -13.14
N LEU A 195 -6.51 8.57 -13.11
CA LEU A 195 -6.12 7.54 -12.13
C LEU A 195 -4.63 7.17 -12.23
N ASP A 196 -4.03 7.28 -13.41
CA ASP A 196 -2.60 7.00 -13.64
C ASP A 196 -1.68 7.84 -12.73
N TYR A 197 -2.12 9.05 -12.31
CA TYR A 197 -1.35 9.91 -11.40
C TYR A 197 -1.31 9.39 -9.96
N GLU A 198 -2.19 8.48 -9.57
CA GLU A 198 -2.17 7.85 -8.25
C GLU A 198 -1.12 6.74 -8.16
N PHE A 199 -0.63 6.23 -9.30
CA PHE A 199 0.35 5.14 -9.36
C PHE A 199 1.79 5.66 -9.36
N SER A 200 2.74 4.99 -8.70
CA SER A 200 4.15 5.39 -8.77
C SER A 200 4.75 5.13 -10.14
N ILE A 201 4.28 4.07 -10.80
CA ILE A 201 4.70 3.64 -12.12
C ILE A 201 3.44 3.25 -12.92
N ALA A 202 3.33 3.70 -14.16
CA ALA A 202 2.26 3.32 -15.07
C ALA A 202 2.82 2.99 -16.46
N PHE A 203 2.42 1.84 -16.99
CA PHE A 203 2.73 1.42 -18.36
C PHE A 203 1.47 1.27 -19.19
N ARG A 204 1.62 1.47 -20.49
CA ARG A 204 0.67 1.06 -21.52
C ARG A 204 1.27 -0.05 -22.36
N LEU A 205 0.62 -1.20 -22.39
CA LEU A 205 1.03 -2.36 -23.17
C LEU A 205 0.30 -2.40 -24.51
N ASP A 206 1.05 -2.64 -25.58
CA ASP A 206 0.52 -2.90 -26.91
C ASP A 206 0.30 -4.40 -27.18
N GLU A 207 -0.13 -4.74 -28.40
CA GLU A 207 -0.37 -6.13 -28.82
C GLU A 207 0.91 -6.98 -28.94
N THR A 208 2.08 -6.34 -29.04
CA THR A 208 3.39 -7.01 -29.06
C THR A 208 3.92 -7.32 -27.65
N HIS A 209 3.12 -6.98 -26.62
CA HIS A 209 3.49 -7.05 -25.21
C HIS A 209 4.59 -6.05 -24.80
N THR A 210 4.82 -5.03 -25.64
CA THR A 210 5.78 -3.97 -25.33
C THR A 210 5.11 -2.96 -24.40
N ALA A 211 5.73 -2.72 -23.25
CA ALA A 211 5.28 -1.77 -22.25
C ALA A 211 5.92 -0.40 -22.50
N PHE A 212 5.07 0.60 -22.75
CA PHE A 212 5.45 1.99 -22.91
C PHE A 212 5.27 2.73 -21.58
N PRO A 213 6.32 3.35 -21.01
CA PRO A 213 6.18 4.13 -19.79
C PRO A 213 5.24 5.33 -20.03
N VAL A 214 4.20 5.45 -19.21
CA VAL A 214 3.26 6.59 -19.19
C VAL A 214 3.57 7.51 -18.02
N LYS A 215 3.93 6.92 -16.88
CA LYS A 215 4.41 7.61 -15.68
C LYS A 215 5.49 6.76 -15.04
N ASP A 216 6.58 7.39 -14.61
CA ASP A 216 7.67 6.71 -13.92
C ASP A 216 8.31 7.66 -12.89
N ASN A 217 8.04 7.43 -11.60
CA ASN A 217 8.69 8.18 -10.52
C ASN A 217 10.09 7.63 -10.18
N SER A 218 10.53 6.55 -10.82
CA SER A 218 11.81 5.88 -10.54
C SER A 218 12.95 6.25 -11.49
N ASP A 219 12.64 6.88 -12.61
CA ASP A 219 13.57 7.17 -13.72
C ASP A 219 14.26 5.91 -14.32
N ILE A 220 13.74 4.71 -14.02
CA ILE A 220 14.27 3.43 -14.49
C ILE A 220 13.89 3.19 -15.96
N PHE A 221 12.66 3.52 -16.35
CA PHE A 221 12.05 3.08 -17.61
C PHE A 221 12.00 4.25 -18.60
N LYS A 222 13.11 4.46 -19.30
CA LYS A 222 13.22 5.53 -20.31
C LYS A 222 12.70 5.13 -21.68
N GLU A 223 12.79 3.85 -22.01
CA GLU A 223 12.43 3.31 -23.33
C GLU A 223 11.39 2.20 -23.19
N PRO A 224 10.56 1.97 -24.23
CA PRO A 224 9.63 0.85 -24.25
C PRO A 224 10.36 -0.49 -24.17
N ALA A 225 9.83 -1.43 -23.39
CA ALA A 225 10.45 -2.74 -23.18
C ALA A 225 9.42 -3.84 -22.93
N ILE A 226 9.82 -5.09 -23.17
CA ILE A 226 9.07 -6.26 -22.69
C ILE A 226 9.42 -6.45 -21.21
N LEU A 227 8.42 -6.34 -20.33
CA LEU A 227 8.61 -6.46 -18.89
C LEU A 227 8.96 -7.90 -18.48
N THR A 228 9.88 -8.03 -17.52
CA THR A 228 10.46 -9.29 -17.03
C THR A 228 10.69 -9.23 -15.52
N ALA A 229 11.08 -10.35 -14.90
CA ALA A 229 11.45 -10.38 -13.48
C ALA A 229 12.60 -9.42 -13.13
N GLU A 230 13.56 -9.18 -14.03
CA GLU A 230 14.64 -8.22 -13.78
C GLU A 230 14.11 -6.81 -13.53
N HIS A 231 13.08 -6.39 -14.27
CA HIS A 231 12.44 -5.09 -14.05
C HIS A 231 11.76 -5.01 -12.67
N GLY A 232 11.22 -6.13 -12.17
CA GLY A 232 10.67 -6.22 -10.82
C GLY A 232 11.74 -6.07 -9.73
N LYS A 233 12.92 -6.67 -9.92
CA LYS A 233 14.07 -6.49 -9.01
C LYS A 233 14.53 -5.04 -8.97
N MET A 234 14.60 -4.38 -10.13
CA MET A 234 14.97 -2.96 -10.23
C MET A 234 13.98 -2.08 -9.48
N LEU A 235 12.67 -2.33 -9.65
CA LEU A 235 11.61 -1.63 -8.92
C LEU A 235 11.70 -1.83 -7.40
N TYR A 236 11.94 -3.06 -6.95
CA TYR A 236 12.12 -3.34 -5.53
C TYR A 236 13.34 -2.61 -4.95
N LYS A 237 14.47 -2.66 -5.64
CA LYS A 237 15.69 -1.95 -5.21
C LYS A 237 15.41 -0.45 -5.07
N TRP A 238 14.74 0.15 -6.05
CA TRP A 238 14.33 1.55 -5.99
C TRP A 238 13.36 1.83 -4.83
N SER A 239 12.43 0.94 -4.56
CA SER A 239 11.45 1.15 -3.48
C SER A 239 12.04 1.03 -2.07
N GLU A 240 13.17 0.33 -1.92
CA GLU A 240 13.88 0.16 -0.64
C GLU A 240 14.97 1.21 -0.38
N GLU A 241 15.21 2.12 -1.33
CA GLU A 241 16.12 3.25 -1.12
C GLU A 241 15.47 4.30 -0.22
N GLY A 242 16.11 4.63 0.90
CA GLY A 242 15.64 5.65 1.83
C GLY A 242 15.59 5.17 3.27
N ILE A 243 15.04 6.02 4.14
CA ILE A 243 14.76 5.68 5.54
C ILE A 243 13.44 4.90 5.64
N ASP A 244 13.39 3.96 6.57
CA ASP A 244 12.16 3.27 6.92
C ASP A 244 11.48 4.03 8.06
N VAL A 245 10.61 4.99 7.71
CA VAL A 245 9.95 5.85 8.69
C VAL A 245 9.04 5.07 9.62
N ALA A 246 8.43 3.98 9.14
CA ALA A 246 7.62 3.12 9.98
C ALA A 246 8.48 2.44 11.06
N ALA A 247 9.67 1.95 10.69
CA ALA A 247 10.62 1.40 11.65
C ALA A 247 11.14 2.47 12.63
N GLU A 248 11.50 3.67 12.13
CA GLU A 248 11.97 4.78 12.97
C GLU A 248 10.89 5.24 13.97
N GLN A 249 9.63 5.36 13.53
CA GLN A 249 8.51 5.70 14.41
C GLN A 249 8.22 4.61 15.43
N GLU A 250 8.34 3.33 15.05
CA GLU A 250 8.19 2.21 15.98
C GLU A 250 9.30 2.20 17.02
N GLU A 251 10.56 2.43 16.62
CA GLU A 251 11.69 2.57 17.54
C GLU A 251 11.49 3.75 18.50
N ILE A 252 11.06 4.91 18.02
CA ILE A 252 10.73 6.07 18.87
C ILE A 252 9.64 5.69 19.87
N ARG A 253 8.56 5.05 19.42
CA ARG A 253 7.46 4.64 20.31
C ARG A 253 7.93 3.64 21.37
N GLN A 254 8.79 2.70 21.02
CA GLN A 254 9.38 1.75 21.96
C GLN A 254 10.28 2.46 22.98
N GLN A 255 11.12 3.39 22.54
CA GLN A 255 11.95 4.19 23.44
C GLN A 255 11.11 5.05 24.40
N GLU A 256 10.03 5.65 23.90
CA GLU A 256 9.09 6.41 24.72
C GLU A 256 8.40 5.53 25.77
N GLU A 257 7.97 4.32 25.39
CA GLU A 257 7.35 3.36 26.30
C GLU A 257 8.35 2.83 27.35
N ASP A 258 9.57 2.48 26.95
CA ASP A 258 10.63 2.05 27.87
C ASP A 258 10.96 3.15 28.88
N LYS A 259 11.07 4.40 28.41
CA LYS A 259 11.28 5.56 29.28
C LYS A 259 10.11 5.76 30.23
N ARG A 260 8.87 5.63 29.76
CA ARG A 260 7.66 5.74 30.57
C ARG A 260 7.65 4.69 31.68
N GLN A 261 7.96 3.44 31.36
CA GLN A 261 8.02 2.34 32.33
C GLN A 261 9.13 2.53 33.36
N ASN A 262 10.32 2.97 32.95
CA ASN A 262 11.43 3.26 33.87
C ASN A 262 11.06 4.37 34.86
N LEU A 263 10.53 5.50 34.38
CA LEU A 263 10.10 6.60 35.25
C LEU A 263 8.98 6.14 36.20
N LEU A 264 8.00 5.39 35.71
CA LEU A 264 6.94 4.84 36.54
C LEU A 264 7.49 3.93 37.65
N ALA A 265 8.43 3.03 37.33
CA ALA A 265 9.05 2.15 38.30
C ALA A 265 9.80 2.94 39.39
N GLU A 266 10.53 3.99 39.00
CA GLU A 266 11.22 4.88 39.94
C GLU A 266 10.23 5.64 40.85
N MET A 267 9.10 6.10 40.30
CA MET A 267 8.05 6.76 41.08
C MET A 267 7.46 5.80 42.12
N ILE A 268 7.12 4.58 41.70
CA ILE A 268 6.57 3.54 42.58
C ILE A 268 7.55 3.22 43.71
N ALA A 269 8.85 3.12 43.40
CA ALA A 269 9.89 2.90 44.41
C ALA A 269 9.97 4.03 45.46
N LYS A 270 9.56 5.25 45.10
CA LYS A 270 9.51 6.43 45.98
C LYS A 270 8.18 6.60 46.72
N MET A 271 7.13 5.87 46.36
CA MET A 271 5.81 5.94 47.01
C MET A 271 5.77 5.55 48.50
N PRO A 272 6.76 4.86 49.11
CA PRO A 272 6.82 4.77 50.57
C PRO A 272 6.91 6.14 51.28
N ASN A 273 7.34 7.20 50.58
CA ASN A 273 7.23 8.58 51.07
C ASN A 273 5.77 9.08 50.96
N VAL A 274 5.20 9.51 52.08
CA VAL A 274 3.79 9.94 52.18
C VAL A 274 3.48 11.14 51.27
N GLU A 275 4.38 12.11 51.14
CA GLU A 275 4.17 13.28 50.27
C GLU A 275 4.15 12.87 48.79
N VAL A 276 5.04 11.93 48.41
CA VAL A 276 5.09 11.36 47.05
C VAL A 276 3.81 10.59 46.74
N ALA A 277 3.35 9.72 47.65
CA ALA A 277 2.12 8.96 47.48
C ALA A 277 0.88 9.86 47.35
N GLN A 278 0.79 10.93 48.16
CA GLN A 278 -0.31 11.90 48.05
C GLN A 278 -0.28 12.63 46.71
N LYS A 279 0.91 12.99 46.20
CA LYS A 279 1.07 13.65 44.91
C LYS A 279 0.63 12.75 43.76
N VAL A 280 1.07 11.49 43.75
CA VAL A 280 0.67 10.48 42.77
C VAL A 280 -0.84 10.27 42.79
N ASN A 281 -1.43 10.06 43.96
CA ASN A 281 -2.87 9.86 44.10
C ASN A 281 -3.67 11.09 43.61
N SER A 282 -3.21 12.30 43.94
CA SER A 282 -3.85 13.54 43.46
C SER A 282 -3.82 13.65 41.93
N ALA A 283 -2.72 13.25 41.30
CA ALA A 283 -2.60 13.23 39.85
C ALA A 283 -3.53 12.18 39.21
N GLN A 284 -3.61 10.96 39.78
CA GLN A 284 -4.54 9.92 39.33
C GLN A 284 -6.00 10.39 39.39
N VAL A 285 -6.40 11.06 40.47
CA VAL A 285 -7.73 11.63 40.61
C VAL A 285 -7.99 12.72 39.57
N ALA A 286 -7.01 13.60 39.31
CA ALA A 286 -7.15 14.66 38.33
C ALA A 286 -7.28 14.13 36.89
N MET A 287 -6.52 13.09 36.54
CA MET A 287 -6.55 12.47 35.21
C MET A 287 -7.64 11.41 35.03
N ARG A 288 -8.27 10.97 36.13
CA ARG A 288 -9.31 9.93 36.16
C ARG A 288 -8.86 8.61 35.52
N MET A 289 -7.61 8.24 35.74
CA MET A 289 -7.01 6.99 35.28
C MET A 289 -5.92 6.54 36.26
N ASP A 290 -5.55 5.28 36.18
CA ASP A 290 -4.44 4.74 36.97
C ASP A 290 -3.10 5.29 36.47
N ILE A 291 -2.12 5.45 37.37
CA ILE A 291 -0.80 5.97 37.00
C ILE A 291 -0.10 5.10 35.96
N SER A 292 -0.40 3.79 35.92
CA SER A 292 0.11 2.87 34.90
C SER A 292 -0.38 3.19 33.48
N GLU A 293 -1.48 3.94 33.33
CA GLU A 293 -2.09 4.34 32.06
C GLU A 293 -1.70 5.77 31.63
N PHE A 294 -0.92 6.49 32.43
CA PHE A 294 -0.55 7.86 32.10
C PHE A 294 0.33 7.91 30.85
N PRO A 295 0.12 8.85 29.91
CA PRO A 295 1.01 9.07 28.78
C PRO A 295 2.38 9.59 29.26
N LEU A 296 3.44 9.36 28.48
CA LEU A 296 4.82 9.71 28.85
C LEU A 296 4.96 11.16 29.33
N VAL A 297 4.37 12.13 28.61
CA VAL A 297 4.43 13.56 28.98
C VAL A 297 3.86 13.83 30.38
N ALA A 298 2.81 13.11 30.78
CA ALA A 298 2.24 13.23 32.11
C ALA A 298 3.12 12.58 33.18
N ILE A 299 3.71 11.41 32.87
CA ILE A 299 4.69 10.73 33.74
C ILE A 299 5.92 11.61 33.98
N GLU A 300 6.50 12.20 32.94
CA GLU A 300 7.68 13.09 33.06
C GLU A 300 7.38 14.28 33.96
N LYS A 301 6.26 14.98 33.71
CA LYS A 301 5.87 16.14 34.51
C LYS A 301 5.63 15.79 35.97
N LEU A 302 5.01 14.64 36.25
CA LEU A 302 4.75 14.21 37.62
C LEU A 302 6.03 13.76 38.31
N TYR A 303 6.92 13.07 37.59
CA TYR A 303 8.21 12.64 38.09
C TYR A 303 9.12 13.82 38.44
N ASP A 304 9.14 14.89 37.64
CA ASP A 304 9.88 16.12 37.97
C ASP A 304 9.39 16.76 39.27
N GLN A 305 8.07 16.80 39.49
CA GLN A 305 7.49 17.28 40.76
C GLN A 305 7.88 16.39 41.95
N ILE A 306 8.00 15.07 41.76
CA ILE A 306 8.44 14.14 42.80
C ILE A 306 9.92 14.33 43.13
N LYS A 307 10.77 14.59 42.14
CA LYS A 307 12.19 14.90 42.36
C LYS A 307 12.40 16.13 43.25
N GLU A 308 11.58 17.16 43.08
CA GLU A 308 11.64 18.36 43.92
C GLU A 308 11.34 18.07 45.40
N ILE A 309 10.43 17.12 45.68
CA ILE A 309 10.09 16.69 47.04
C ILE A 309 11.30 16.04 47.73
N ASP A 310 11.98 15.12 47.05
CA ASP A 310 13.17 14.45 47.60
C ASP A 310 14.34 15.42 47.84
N THR A 311 14.53 16.39 46.95
CA THR A 311 15.61 17.38 47.06
C THR A 311 15.41 18.29 48.29
N ASN A 312 14.15 18.61 48.62
CA ASN A 312 13.78 19.40 49.80
C ASN A 312 13.79 18.58 51.11
N ALA A 313 13.58 17.27 51.05
CA ALA A 313 13.72 16.39 52.22
C ALA A 313 15.18 16.29 52.68
N ILE A 314 16.13 16.23 51.73
CA ILE A 314 17.57 16.14 52.02
C ILE A 314 18.10 17.45 52.61
N SER A 315 17.73 18.61 52.07
CA SER A 315 18.17 19.91 52.58
C SER A 315 17.68 20.22 54.00
N ASN A 316 16.50 19.73 54.40
CA ASN A 316 15.97 19.87 55.75
C ASN A 316 16.61 18.90 56.76
N SER A 317 17.17 17.76 56.31
CA SER A 317 17.87 16.79 57.16
C SER A 317 19.32 17.17 57.51
N GLY A 318 19.94 18.10 56.77
CA GLY A 318 21.32 18.57 56.97
C GLY A 318 21.48 19.79 57.90
N LEU A 319 20.40 20.25 58.54
CA LEU A 319 20.36 21.41 59.43
C LEU A 319 20.16 21.04 60.92
N GLN A 320 20.37 19.77 61.29
CA GLN A 320 20.36 19.31 62.69
C GLN A 320 21.76 18.99 63.21
#